data_AF-A0A209B5M8-F1
#
_entry.id   AF-A0A209B5M8-F1
#
_cell.length_a   1.000
_cell.length_b   1.000
_cell.length_c   1.000
_cell.angle_alpha   90.00
_cell.angle_beta   90.00
_cell.angle_gamma   90.00
#
_symmetry.space_group_name_H-M   'P 1'
#
loop_
_entity.id
_entity.type
_entity.pdbx_description
1 polymer ?
#
loop_
_entity_poly.entity_id
_entity_poly.type
_entity_poly.pdbx_seq_one_letter_code
_entity_poly.pdbx_strand_id
1 'polypeptide(L)'
;MADVVGRPRHRPDALLADRGYDHDKYHRPLRERGMRPVIAERGVEHGSGLGVFRYVVERTIAWLHGFRRLRIRWERRDDIHDAFLGIAACLITHRHVRRLC
;
A
#
# COMPACT_ATOMS: atom_id res chain seq x y z
N MET A 1 -22.52 6.68 21.16
CA MET A 1 -21.30 6.99 21.92
C MET A 1 -20.23 7.34 20.91
N ALA A 2 -19.74 8.58 20.93
CA ALA A 2 -18.69 9.00 20.01
C ALA A 2 -17.41 8.26 20.40
N ASP A 3 -16.91 7.44 19.48
CA ASP A 3 -15.65 6.72 19.64
C ASP A 3 -14.55 7.76 19.84
N VAL A 4 -13.90 7.76 21.00
CA VAL A 4 -12.75 8.62 21.25
C VAL A 4 -11.67 8.15 20.28
N VAL A 5 -11.44 8.91 19.21
CA VAL A 5 -10.40 8.61 18.23
C VAL A 5 -9.07 8.55 18.98
N GLY A 6 -8.60 7.33 19.25
CA GLY A 6 -7.32 7.10 19.90
C GLY A 6 -6.17 7.71 19.09
N ARG A 7 -5.02 7.93 19.73
CA ARG A 7 -3.83 8.49 19.08
C ARG A 7 -3.56 7.75 17.76
N PRO A 8 -3.31 8.47 16.64
CA PRO A 8 -3.04 7.85 15.35
C PRO A 8 -1.97 6.75 15.48
N ARG A 9 -2.29 5.57 14.95
CA ARG A 9 -1.36 4.44 14.98
C ARG A 9 -0.19 4.73 14.06
N HIS A 10 1.03 4.62 14.58
CA HIS A 10 2.26 4.73 13.78
C HIS A 10 2.74 3.39 13.21
N ARG A 11 2.21 2.26 13.70
CA ARG A 11 2.54 0.90 13.23
C ARG A 11 1.31 0.00 13.16
N PRO A 12 1.15 -0.79 12.09
CA PRO A 12 0.08 -1.78 11.98
C PRO A 12 0.38 -3.03 12.80
N ASP A 13 -0.65 -3.76 13.22
CA ASP A 13 -0.49 -5.05 13.93
C ASP A 13 -0.04 -6.17 12.99
N ALA A 14 -0.39 -6.07 11.71
CA ALA A 14 -0.08 -7.06 10.69
C ALA A 14 0.21 -6.38 9.35
N LEU A 15 1.07 -7.01 8.55
CA LEU A 15 1.37 -6.60 7.19
C LEU A 15 1.00 -7.72 6.22
N LEU A 16 0.07 -7.43 5.32
CA LEU A 16 -0.34 -8.34 4.26
C LEU A 16 0.56 -8.12 3.04
N ALA A 17 1.05 -9.18 2.42
CA ALA A 17 1.83 -9.10 1.19
C ALA A 17 1.59 -10.31 0.27
N ASP A 18 1.85 -10.10 -1.02
CA ASP A 18 1.76 -11.15 -2.02
C ASP A 18 2.81 -12.24 -1.81
N ARG A 19 2.56 -13.40 -2.43
CA ARG A 19 3.43 -14.58 -2.39
C ARG A 19 4.87 -14.33 -2.84
N GLY A 20 5.11 -13.32 -3.68
CA GLY A 20 6.47 -12.94 -4.06
C GLY A 20 7.35 -12.45 -2.89
N TYR A 21 6.73 -12.15 -1.75
CA TYR A 21 7.41 -11.74 -0.52
C TYR A 21 7.59 -12.87 0.49
N ASP A 22 7.30 -14.13 0.12
CA ASP A 22 7.48 -15.28 1.01
C ASP A 22 8.96 -15.69 1.12
N HIS A 23 9.70 -14.88 1.87
CA HIS A 23 11.12 -15.08 2.16
C HIS A 23 11.48 -14.54 3.55
N ASP A 24 12.37 -15.22 4.28
CA ASP A 24 12.79 -14.83 5.63
C ASP A 24 13.31 -13.39 5.74
N LYS A 25 13.92 -12.88 4.67
CA LYS A 25 14.36 -11.47 4.58
C LYS A 25 13.22 -10.46 4.77
N TYR A 26 11.97 -10.84 4.52
CA TYR A 26 10.79 -10.02 4.74
C TYR A 26 10.09 -10.38 6.05
N HIS A 27 10.08 -11.64 6.48
CA HIS A 27 9.46 -12.03 7.75
C HIS A 27 10.21 -11.50 8.98
N ARG A 28 11.54 -11.60 9.00
CA ARG A 28 12.36 -11.21 10.16
C ARG A 28 12.21 -9.73 10.53
N PRO A 29 12.36 -8.77 9.58
CA PRO A 29 12.23 -7.35 9.92
C PRO A 29 10.82 -6.94 10.34
N LEU A 30 9.78 -7.66 9.92
CA LEU A 30 8.40 -7.41 10.34
C LEU A 30 8.20 -7.83 11.81
N ARG A 31 8.66 -9.03 12.18
CA ARG A 31 8.60 -9.52 13.57
C ARG A 31 9.41 -8.65 14.53
N GLU A 32 10.62 -8.23 14.14
CA GLU A 32 11.45 -7.29 14.91
C GLU A 32 10.73 -5.96 15.19
N ARG A 33 9.87 -5.52 14.26
CA ARG A 33 9.06 -4.30 14.40
C ARG A 33 7.75 -4.52 15.17
N GLY A 34 7.48 -5.75 15.62
CA GLY A 34 6.23 -6.14 16.28
C GLY A 34 5.04 -6.29 15.33
N MET A 35 5.30 -6.42 14.02
CA MET A 35 4.26 -6.58 13.00
C MET A 35 4.13 -8.05 12.60
N ARG A 36 2.92 -8.59 12.61
CA ARG A 36 2.66 -9.96 12.15
C ARG A 36 2.75 -10.04 10.62
N PRO A 37 3.68 -10.81 10.04
CA PRO A 37 3.70 -11.05 8.61
C PRO A 37 2.53 -11.95 8.20
N VAL A 38 1.66 -11.46 7.33
CA VAL A 38 0.57 -12.21 6.69
C VAL A 38 0.89 -12.29 5.20
N ILE A 39 1.88 -13.12 4.88
CA ILE A 39 2.41 -13.28 3.53
C ILE A 39 1.93 -14.65 3.01
N ALA A 40 1.43 -14.69 1.78
CA ALA A 40 0.96 -15.93 1.20
C ALA A 40 2.14 -16.88 0.90
N GLU A 41 2.09 -18.11 1.38
CA GLU A 41 3.16 -19.09 1.15
C GLU A 41 3.32 -19.46 -0.33
N ARG A 42 4.56 -19.67 -0.76
CA ARG A 42 4.93 -20.08 -2.11
C ARG A 42 4.77 -21.60 -2.28
N GLY A 43 4.23 -22.02 -3.42
CA GLY A 43 4.06 -23.44 -3.75
C GLY A 43 2.80 -24.09 -3.17
N VAL A 44 2.03 -23.37 -2.34
CA VAL A 44 0.74 -23.83 -1.81
C VAL A 44 -0.40 -23.36 -2.71
N GLU A 45 -1.53 -24.07 -2.75
CA GLU A 45 -2.73 -23.60 -3.46
C GLU A 45 -3.21 -22.23 -2.94
N HIS A 46 -3.93 -21.49 -3.78
CA HIS A 46 -4.41 -20.13 -3.48
C HIS A 46 -5.44 -20.14 -2.34
N GLY A 47 -4.97 -20.04 -1.09
CA GLY A 47 -5.84 -20.08 0.11
C GLY A 47 -5.81 -18.83 0.99
N SER A 48 -4.95 -17.83 0.70
CA SER A 48 -4.64 -16.75 1.66
C SER A 48 -5.73 -15.68 1.84
N GLY A 49 -6.81 -15.70 1.06
CA GLY A 49 -7.91 -14.72 1.17
C GLY A 49 -7.49 -13.27 0.86
N LEU A 50 -6.30 -13.05 0.29
CA LEU A 50 -5.75 -11.72 0.04
C LEU A 50 -6.64 -10.85 -0.83
N GLY A 51 -7.48 -11.42 -1.71
CA GLY A 51 -8.32 -10.68 -2.65
C GLY A 51 -9.23 -9.63 -1.98
N VAL A 52 -9.76 -9.92 -0.78
CA VAL A 52 -10.64 -8.99 -0.05
C VAL A 52 -9.89 -7.74 0.41
N PHE A 53 -8.64 -7.91 0.86
CA PHE A 53 -7.82 -6.82 1.40
C PHE A 53 -6.95 -6.13 0.33
N ARG A 54 -6.55 -6.87 -0.71
CA ARG A 54 -5.68 -6.39 -1.80
C ARG A 54 -6.36 -5.31 -2.63
N TYR A 55 -7.69 -5.34 -2.73
CA TYR A 55 -8.44 -4.33 -3.47
C TYR A 55 -8.15 -2.89 -3.02
N VAL A 56 -7.83 -2.64 -1.74
CA VAL A 56 -7.46 -1.29 -1.27
C VAL A 56 -6.16 -0.80 -1.93
N VAL A 57 -5.17 -1.70 -2.04
CA VAL A 57 -3.89 -1.42 -2.70
C VAL A 57 -4.10 -1.24 -4.20
N GLU A 58 -4.82 -2.15 -4.84
CA GLU A 58 -5.12 -2.10 -6.28
C GLU A 58 -5.88 -0.83 -6.66
N ARG A 59 -6.89 -0.44 -5.86
CA ARG A 59 -7.65 0.81 -6.03
C ARG A 59 -6.73 2.04 -5.93
N THR A 60 -5.82 2.05 -4.96
CA THR A 60 -4.88 3.17 -4.78
C THR A 60 -3.92 3.28 -5.97
N ILE A 61 -3.39 2.15 -6.44
CA ILE A 61 -2.56 2.09 -7.65
C ILE A 61 -3.35 2.55 -8.89
N ALA A 62 -4.62 2.17 -9.01
CA ALA A 62 -5.47 2.60 -10.11
C ALA A 62 -5.66 4.14 -10.15
N TRP A 63 -5.75 4.79 -8.99
CA TRP A 63 -5.78 6.27 -8.93
C TRP A 63 -4.50 6.91 -9.46
N LEU A 64 -3.34 6.34 -9.11
CA LEU A 64 -2.04 6.79 -9.64
C LEU A 64 -1.94 6.56 -11.15
N HIS A 65 -2.39 5.40 -11.63
CA HIS A 65 -2.42 5.07 -13.06
C HIS A 65 -3.44 5.89 -13.86
N GLY A 66 -4.33 6.63 -13.21
CA GLY A 66 -5.14 7.67 -13.86
C GLY A 66 -4.28 8.80 -14.44
N PHE A 67 -3.08 9.02 -13.90
CA PHE A 67 -2.12 9.98 -14.42
C PHE A 67 -1.20 9.31 -15.46
N ARG A 68 -1.30 9.73 -16.73
CA ARG A 68 -0.60 9.08 -17.86
C ARG A 68 0.91 8.89 -17.65
N ARG A 69 1.60 9.84 -17.01
CA ARG A 69 3.05 9.77 -16.72
C ARG A 69 3.42 8.77 -15.63
N LEU A 70 2.46 8.35 -14.80
CA LEU A 70 2.64 7.35 -13.75
C LEU A 70 2.14 5.96 -14.19
N ARG A 71 1.17 5.89 -15.11
CA ARG A 71 0.68 4.61 -15.66
C ARG A 71 1.75 3.82 -16.39
N ILE A 72 2.55 4.52 -17.19
CA ILE A 72 3.71 3.95 -17.89
C ILE A 72 4.89 4.81 -17.50
N ARG A 73 5.94 4.20 -16.97
CA ARG A 73 7.16 4.90 -16.58
C ARG A 73 7.95 5.30 -17.84
N TRP A 74 7.65 6.49 -18.34
CA TRP A 74 8.42 7.13 -19.42
C TRP A 74 9.66 7.84 -18.90
N GLU A 75 9.63 8.26 -17.64
CA GLU A 75 10.73 9.01 -17.02
C GLU A 75 11.92 8.07 -16.77
N ARG A 76 13.04 8.35 -17.45
CA ARG A 76 14.28 7.61 -17.28
C ARG A 76 14.91 7.85 -15.91
N ARG A 77 14.78 9.08 -15.39
CA ARG A 77 15.28 9.44 -14.06
C ARG A 77 14.21 9.15 -13.00
N ASP A 78 14.65 8.60 -11.88
CA ASP A 78 13.84 8.29 -10.70
C ASP A 78 13.35 9.57 -10.00
N ASP A 79 14.19 10.58 -9.83
CA ASP A 79 13.83 11.86 -9.19
C ASP A 79 12.63 12.55 -9.86
N ILE A 80 12.59 12.53 -11.19
CA ILE A 80 11.47 13.08 -11.96
C ILE A 80 10.20 12.24 -11.75
N HIS A 81 10.32 10.91 -11.73
CA HIS A 81 9.19 10.02 -11.48
C HIS A 81 8.63 10.22 -10.06
N ASP A 82 9.50 10.33 -9.08
CA ASP A 82 9.15 10.56 -7.67
C ASP A 82 8.47 11.93 -7.50
N ALA A 83 8.92 12.96 -8.20
CA ALA A 83 8.24 14.26 -8.22
C ALA A 83 6.80 14.16 -8.75
N PHE A 84 6.58 13.42 -9.85
CA PHE A 84 5.21 13.16 -10.34
C PHE A 84 4.37 12.37 -9.36
N LEU A 85 4.96 11.36 -8.70
CA LEU A 85 4.28 10.58 -7.69
C LEU A 85 3.82 11.46 -6.52
N GLY A 86 4.69 12.36 -6.05
CA GLY A 86 4.37 13.33 -5.00
C GLY A 86 3.23 14.27 -5.39
N ILE A 87 3.28 14.86 -6.60
CA ILE A 87 2.22 15.74 -7.10
C ILE A 87 0.88 14.98 -7.22
N ALA A 88 0.90 13.75 -7.74
CA ALA A 88 -0.31 12.92 -7.85
C ALA A 88 -0.91 12.62 -6.47
N ALA A 89 -0.08 12.28 -5.48
CA ALA A 89 -0.53 12.06 -4.11
C ALA A 89 -1.19 13.31 -3.52
N CYS A 90 -0.60 14.50 -3.70
CA CYS A 90 -1.20 15.76 -3.26
C CYS A 90 -2.58 16.00 -3.90
N LEU A 91 -2.70 15.78 -5.22
CA LEU A 91 -3.97 15.96 -5.94
C LEU A 91 -5.04 14.96 -5.49
N ILE A 92 -4.68 13.69 -5.30
CA ILE A 92 -5.60 12.65 -4.80
C ILE A 92 -6.09 13.04 -3.40
N THR A 93 -5.18 13.33 -2.48
CA THR A 93 -5.52 13.72 -1.10
C THR A 93 -6.39 14.97 -1.07
N HIS A 94 -6.06 16.00 -1.85
CA HIS A 94 -6.87 17.23 -1.94
C HIS A 94 -8.31 16.94 -2.40
N ARG A 95 -8.48 16.08 -3.42
CA ARG A 95 -9.81 15.67 -3.89
C ARG A 95 -10.59 14.89 -2.82
N HIS A 96 -9.92 14.07 -2.01
CA HIS A 96 -10.57 13.37 -0.90
C HIS A 96 -11.01 14.32 0.20
N VAL A 97 -10.14 15.23 0.63
CA VAL A 97 -10.48 16.25 1.64
C VAL A 97 -11.67 17.10 1.17
N ARG A 98 -11.66 17.56 -0.09
CA ARG A 98 -12.78 18.31 -0.69
C ARG A 98 -14.09 17.55 -0.85
N ARG A 99 -14.08 16.22 -0.74
CA ARG A 99 -15.31 15.41 -0.76
C ARG A 99 -15.85 15.15 0.64
N LEU A 100 -15.00 15.25 1.66
CA LEU A 100 -15.34 15.00 3.06
C LEU A 100 -15.76 16.28 3.79
N CYS A 101 -15.31 17.44 3.30
CA CYS A 101 -15.77 18.77 3.70
C CYS A 101 -16.86 19.27 2.74
#